data_AF-A0A4Q3L3I6-F1
#
_entry.id   AF-A0A4Q3L3I6-F1
#
_cell.length_a   1.000
_cell.length_b   1.000
_cell.length_c   1.000
_cell.angle_alpha   90.00
_cell.angle_beta   90.00
_cell.angle_gamma   90.00
#
_symmetry.space_group_name_H-M   'P 1'
#
loop_
_entity.id
_entity.type
_entity.pdbx_description
1 polymer ?
#
loop_
_entity_poly.entity_id
_entity_poly.type
_entity_poly.pdbx_seq_one_letter_code
_entity_poly.pdbx_strand_id
1 'polypeptide(L)' 'MARSTKASRSLDGIVLHLAAFGEAHRLVEVLTPQEGRLTVVARGARASRRRFAGILELFGQLRLQVQGGTQGGMGTL' A
#
# COMPACT_ATOMS: atom_id res chain seq x y z
N MET A 1 -17.72 -20.88 -10.61
CA MET A 1 -17.36 -19.45 -10.43
C MET A 1 -15.99 -19.38 -9.76
N ALA A 2 -14.91 -19.24 -10.54
CA ALA A 2 -13.55 -19.31 -10.04
C ALA A 2 -13.17 -18.00 -9.34
N ARG A 3 -12.92 -18.08 -8.03
CA ARG A 3 -12.35 -16.99 -7.23
C ARG A 3 -10.92 -16.81 -7.72
N SER A 4 -10.65 -15.79 -8.53
CA SER A 4 -9.29 -15.43 -8.96
C SER A 4 -8.43 -15.24 -7.72
N THR A 5 -7.51 -16.17 -7.46
CA THR A 5 -6.56 -16.10 -6.36
C THR A 5 -5.58 -14.96 -6.69
N LYS A 6 -5.94 -13.74 -6.31
CA LYS A 6 -5.13 -12.55 -6.56
C LYS A 6 -3.77 -12.76 -5.87
N ALA A 7 -2.68 -12.84 -6.65
CA ALA A 7 -1.35 -13.09 -6.10
C ALA A 7 -1.00 -12.02 -5.04
N SER A 8 -0.66 -12.47 -3.83
CA SER A 8 -0.17 -11.65 -2.74
C SER A 8 1.34 -11.51 -2.85
N ARG A 9 1.86 -10.28 -2.84
CA ARG A 9 3.31 -10.01 -2.91
C ARG A 9 3.76 -9.32 -1.63
N SER A 10 4.89 -9.78 -1.09
CA SER A 10 5.56 -9.16 0.06
C SER A 10 6.68 -8.26 -0.46
N LEU A 11 6.63 -6.97 -0.16
CA LEU A 11 7.61 -5.99 -0.66
C LEU A 11 8.13 -5.13 0.49
N ASP A 12 9.40 -4.78 0.45
CA ASP A 12 9.96 -3.76 1.34
C ASP A 12 10.05 -2.44 0.57
N GLY A 13 9.86 -1.31 1.25
CA GLY A 13 9.92 -0.01 0.57
C GLY A 13 9.87 1.21 1.47
N ILE A 14 9.99 2.37 0.83
CA ILE A 14 9.98 3.70 1.48
C ILE A 14 8.77 4.48 0.97
N VAL A 15 8.00 5.05 1.90
CA VAL A 15 6.85 5.90 1.56
C VAL A 15 7.34 7.22 0.95
N LEU A 16 6.86 7.53 -0.26
CA LEU A 16 7.15 8.78 -0.95
C LEU A 16 6.02 9.80 -0.83
N HIS A 17 4.77 9.33 -0.75
CA HIS A 17 3.60 10.21 -0.70
C HIS A 17 2.44 9.56 0.04
N LEU A 18 1.63 10.39 0.71
CA LEU A 18 0.42 10.00 1.42
C LEU A 18 -0.68 10.99 1.10
N ALA A 19 -1.79 10.49 0.56
CA ALA A 19 -2.98 11.29 0.27
C ALA A 19 -4.22 10.67 0.89
N ALA A 20 -5.22 11.50 1.19
CA ALA A 20 -6.55 10.99 1.54
C ALA A 20 -7.17 10.31 0.31
N PHE A 21 -7.75 9.13 0.51
CA PHE A 21 -8.52 8.43 -0.51
C PHE A 21 -9.91 8.13 0.05
N GLY A 22 -10.87 9.00 -0.24
CA GLY A 22 -12.18 8.98 0.40
C GLY A 22 -12.12 9.18 1.92
N GLU A 23 -13.18 8.77 2.60
CA GLU A 23 -13.35 9.04 4.03
C GLU A 23 -12.55 8.10 4.93
N ALA A 24 -12.36 6.85 4.50
CA ALA A 24 -11.79 5.81 5.37
C ALA A 24 -10.36 5.40 5.00
N HIS A 25 -9.86 5.76 3.82
CA HIS A 25 -8.63 5.17 3.26
C HIS A 25 -7.58 6.22 2.97
N ARG A 26 -6.36 5.75 2.69
CA ARG A 26 -5.27 6.58 2.19
C ARG A 26 -4.71 5.97 0.91
N LEU A 27 -4.33 6.84 -0.02
CA LEU A 27 -3.43 6.51 -1.11
C LEU A 27 -1.99 6.63 -0.59
N VAL A 28 -1.17 5.64 -0.87
CA VAL A 28 0.23 5.58 -0.46
C VAL A 28 1.05 5.31 -1.70
N GLU A 29 2.06 6.14 -1.93
CA GLU A 29 3.08 5.88 -2.94
C GLU A 29 4.33 5.37 -2.24
N VAL A 30 4.86 4.24 -2.71
CA VAL A 30 6.00 3.56 -2.10
C VAL A 30 7.04 3.24 -3.16
N LEU A 31 8.30 3.55 -2.89
CA LEU A 31 9.42 3.09 -3.69
C LEU A 31 9.92 1.76 -3.13
N THR A 32 9.93 0.73 -3.98
CA THR A 32 10.44 -0.60 -3.66
C THR A 32 11.64 -0.92 -4.54
N PRO A 33 12.65 -1.66 -4.04
CA PRO A 33 13.75 -2.12 -4.89
C PRO A 33 13.34 -3.20 -5.88
N GLN A 34 12.29 -3.97 -5.60
CA GLN A 34 11.86 -5.10 -6.45
C GLN A 34 10.96 -4.67 -7.61
N GLU A 35 10.01 -3.77 -7.37
CA GLU A 35 8.99 -3.39 -8.36
C GLU A 35 9.07 -1.92 -8.77
N GLY A 36 10.00 -1.14 -8.20
CA GLY A 36 10.10 0.28 -8.41
C GLY A 36 9.00 1.04 -7.65
N ARG A 37 8.47 2.10 -8.27
CA ARG A 37 7.45 2.96 -7.66
C ARG A 37 6.07 2.32 -7.78
N LEU A 38 5.38 2.20 -6.66
CA LEU A 38 4.05 1.59 -6.56
C LEU A 38 3.06 2.54 -5.90
N THR A 39 1.84 2.56 -6.41
CA THR A 39 0.72 3.28 -5.80
C THR A 39 -0.29 2.27 -5.28
N VAL A 40 -0.64 2.42 -4.01
CA VAL A 40 -1.44 1.42 -3.29
C VAL A 40 -2.43 2.08 -2.35
N VAL A 41 -3.61 1.48 -2.21
CA VAL A 41 -4.64 1.97 -1.30
C VAL A 41 -4.51 1.26 0.05
N ALA A 42 -4.21 2.00 1.10
CA ALA A 42 -4.24 1.51 2.47
C ALA A 42 -5.67 1.59 3.03
N ARG A 43 -6.38 0.45 3.00
CA ARG A 43 -7.79 0.41 3.42
C ARG A 43 -7.93 0.56 4.93
N GLY A 44 -8.78 1.49 5.33
CA GLY A 44 -9.08 1.79 6.73
C GLY A 44 -7.95 2.57 7.43
N ALA A 45 -6.98 3.09 6.68
CA ALA A 45 -5.80 3.75 7.24
C ALA A 45 -6.13 5.02 8.04
N ARG A 46 -7.27 5.67 7.79
CA ARG A 46 -7.67 6.86 8.56
C ARG A 46 -8.15 6.52 9.97
N ALA A 47 -8.85 5.40 10.14
CA ALA A 47 -9.40 4.99 11.43
C ALA A 47 -8.48 4.05 12.23
N SER A 48 -7.62 3.29 11.54
CA SER A 48 -6.87 2.20 12.17
C SER A 48 -5.50 2.64 12.68
N ARG A 49 -5.46 3.19 13.90
CA ARG A 49 -4.20 3.50 14.59
C ARG A 49 -3.35 2.26 14.85
N ARG A 50 -3.96 1.14 15.25
CA ARG A 50 -3.24 -0.12 15.51
C ARG A 50 -2.41 -0.63 14.33
N ARG A 51 -2.91 -0.48 13.10
CA ARG A 51 -2.27 -1.04 11.89
C ARG A 51 -1.32 -0.06 11.20
N PHE A 52 -1.53 1.24 11.37
CA PHE A 52 -0.85 2.26 10.55
C PHE A 52 -0.21 3.41 11.34
N ALA A 53 -0.40 3.49 12.66
CA ALA A 53 0.26 4.52 13.47
C ALA A 53 1.78 4.36 13.39
N GLY A 54 2.48 5.43 13.03
CA GLY A 54 3.94 5.46 12.87
C GLY A 54 4.50 4.68 11.67
N ILE A 55 3.67 3.90 10.95
CA ILE A 55 4.12 3.11 9.80
C ILE A 55 3.93 3.88 8.49
N LEU A 56 2.77 4.52 8.31
CA LEU A 56 2.49 5.35 7.15
C LEU A 56 2.94 6.79 7.40
N GLU A 57 4.25 6.96 7.54
CA GLU A 57 4.91 8.25 7.64
C GLU A 57 5.75 8.51 6.40
N LEU A 58 5.89 9.79 6.03
CA LEU A 58 6.69 10.17 4.87
C LEU A 58 8.15 9.72 5.07
N PHE A 59 8.73 9.09 4.06
CA PHE A 59 10.05 8.47 4.08
C PHE A 59 10.23 7.32 5.10
N GLY A 60 9.14 6.87 5.73
CA GLY A 60 9.14 5.69 6.57
C GLY A 60 9.43 4.44 5.75
N GLN A 61 10.32 3.58 6.26
CA GLN A 61 10.53 2.24 5.74
C GLN A 61 9.46 1.29 6.26
N LEU A 62 8.89 0.48 5.38
CA LEU A 62 7.87 -0.47 5.75
C LEU A 62 7.94 -1.74 4.90
N ARG A 63 7.27 -2.79 5.39
CA ARG A 63 7.00 -4.02 4.64
C ARG A 63 5.51 -4.07 4.28
N LEU A 64 5.24 -4.19 2.99
CA LEU A 64 3.92 -4.21 2.38
C LEU A 64 3.47 -5.65 2.09
N GLN A 65 2.18 -5.90 2.25
CA GLN A 65 1.50 -7.04 1.65
C GLN A 65 0.56 -6.51 0.57
N VAL A 66 0.98 -6.55 -0.69
CA VAL A 66 0.19 -6.03 -1.81
C VAL A 66 -0.68 -7.14 -2.38
N GLN A 67 -2.00 -6.93 -2.37
CA GLN A 67 -2.94 -7.85 -3.01
C GLN A 67 -3.30 -7.35 -4.42
N GLY A 68 -2.66 -7.96 -5.42
CA GLY A 68 -2.76 -7.69 -6.86
C GLY A 68 -2.71 -6.23 -7.30
N GLY A 69 -3.13 -5.98 -8.55
CA GLY A 69 -2.68 -4.80 -9.30
C GLY A 69 -1.42 -5.14 -10.11
N THR A 70 -1.30 -4.58 -11.32
CA THR A 70 -0.11 -4.69 -12.17
C THR A 70 0.94 -3.66 -11.74
N GLN A 71 2.19 -3.87 -12.16
CA GLN A 71 3.25 -2.86 -12.02
C GLN A 71 2.79 -1.57 -12.75
N GLY A 72 2.66 -0.46 -12.01
CA GLY A 72 2.09 0.80 -12.52
C GLY A 72 0.57 0.97 -12.38
N GLY A 73 -0.15 -0.03 -11.86
CA GLY A 73 -1.57 0.05 -11.51
C GLY A 73 -1.81 0.19 -10.00
N MET A 74 -3.04 0.50 -9.59
CA MET A 74 -3.39 0.63 -8.16
C MET A 74 -3.47 -0.74 -7.46
N GLY A 75 -2.53 -1.00 -6.55
CA GLY A 75 -2.58 -2.14 -5.63
C GLY A 75 -3.34 -1.81 -4.34
N THR A 76 -3.47 -2.79 -3.44
CA THR A 76 -4.10 -2.58 -2.12
C THR A 76 -3.24 -3.15 -1.02
N LEU A 77 -3.08 -2.38 0.07
CA LEU A 77 -2.33 -2.73 1.28
C LEU A 77 -3.23 -3.15 2.43
#